data_AF-A0A662UQB0-F1
#
_entry.id   AF-A0A662UQB0-F1
#
_cell.length_a   1.000
_cell.length_b   1.000
_cell.length_c   1.000
_cell.angle_alpha   90.00
_cell.angle_beta   90.00
_cell.angle_gamma   90.00
#
_symmetry.space_group_name_H-M   'P 1'
#
loop_
_entity.id
_entity.type
_entity.pdbx_description
1 polymer ?
#
loop_
_entity_poly.entity_id
_entity_poly.type
_entity_poly.pdbx_seq_one_letter_code
_entity_poly.pdbx_strand_id
1 'polypeptide(L)'
;AEAMGAVTDLLSTLPGKGRLVHQILALALPRIFYDDRFHDYFLNGSLSIQNIKYIIEKSFNDLIDHSVVDKEYALEHGEEAINASIKMISNLVNVLPTLIKALGMSCDVLRLYTELLLYSYRYHIVGVIDALIEDPIRKKAIVIEWKTGKAPLEWEMAQGYVYSLLEADRLGYDDPIKAVKDEHIIPIVIRPAGRIQVYSISDLYRTADRKTNKSELLDKIILSSEHLVLTIASPRKFIKESVEELCKIESRHAGRKISGFRRTPDLLPRSNPLKRGDKYPCNMCPYREACLFYIASYEEPTKFDSLMWRARFAVYDVRENALQPLKELYDIVSVKTGSPVEVEKMVLNNIDKLEKRLRSSNNRVDYFEYARIDPVNHFIELYRPLSPMECSEIPFRPLTLREGKPVLVIFRDLYINNLLMRLSFHGRIDEINIIKKNNMDYIVLYVSAPNMASRLSILILDSISKYDKSILEKPLAIEVNVDLTQLELQAIDAFHRATKELVRRRFGKEAYDVLRKLYKMDKDYLLAYLFLGKGYEE
;
A
#
# COMPACT_ATOMS: atom_id res chain seq x y z
N ALA A 1 -3.55 3.15 8.50
CA ALA A 1 -2.41 2.53 9.18
C ALA A 1 -2.66 1.05 9.25
N GLU A 2 -1.84 0.23 8.63
CA GLU A 2 -1.80 -1.18 9.01
C GLU A 2 -0.99 -1.28 10.30
N ALA A 3 -1.64 -0.93 11.41
CA ALA A 3 -1.21 -1.30 12.73
C ALA A 3 -1.85 -2.65 13.05
N MET A 4 -1.05 -3.64 13.45
CA MET A 4 -1.59 -4.81 14.16
C MET A 4 -2.11 -4.36 15.53
N GLY A 5 -3.26 -3.67 15.58
CA GLY A 5 -4.05 -3.31 16.77
C GLY A 5 -3.37 -2.51 17.89
N ALA A 6 -2.04 -2.47 18.00
CA ALA A 6 -1.32 -2.30 19.26
C ALA A 6 -0.47 -1.04 19.35
N VAL A 7 -0.38 -0.29 18.26
CA VAL A 7 0.58 0.80 18.11
C VAL A 7 -0.10 1.98 17.43
N THR A 8 -0.12 3.10 18.15
CA THR A 8 -0.54 4.43 17.65
C THR A 8 0.59 5.15 16.90
N ASP A 9 1.85 4.75 17.13
CA ASP A 9 3.06 5.43 16.63
C ASP A 9 3.54 5.02 15.23
N LEU A 10 3.01 3.94 14.66
CA LEU A 10 3.10 3.72 13.22
C LEU A 10 2.02 4.59 12.60
N LEU A 11 2.36 5.88 12.47
CA LEU A 11 1.61 6.84 11.66
C LEU A 11 1.18 6.10 10.41
N SER A 12 -0.13 6.04 10.25
CA SER A 12 -0.82 5.57 9.08
C SER A 12 -0.11 5.94 7.78
N THR A 13 0.77 5.09 7.29
CA THR A 13 1.05 4.95 5.86
C THR A 13 -0.15 4.26 5.23
N LEU A 14 -1.31 4.93 5.29
CA LEU A 14 -2.06 5.01 4.07
C LEU A 14 -1.16 5.84 3.15
N PRO A 15 -0.78 5.30 2.01
CA PRO A 15 -0.05 6.06 1.01
C PRO A 15 -0.66 7.44 0.75
N GLY A 16 0.16 8.45 0.55
CA GLY A 16 -0.30 9.84 0.40
C GLY A 16 -0.48 10.64 1.70
N LYS A 17 -0.17 10.09 2.89
CA LYS A 17 -0.02 10.89 4.14
C LYS A 17 1.37 11.51 4.30
N GLY A 18 2.02 11.81 3.18
CA GLY A 18 3.30 12.48 3.19
C GLY A 18 3.19 13.83 3.89
N ARG A 19 4.24 14.18 4.66
CA ARG A 19 4.49 15.58 5.03
C ARG A 19 4.34 16.43 3.76
N LEU A 20 3.83 17.65 3.88
CA LEU A 20 3.60 18.60 2.79
C LEU A 20 4.63 18.56 1.64
N VAL A 21 5.91 18.39 1.97
CA VAL A 21 7.02 18.11 1.02
C VAL A 21 6.71 17.00 0.00
N HIS A 22 6.26 15.82 0.43
CA HIS A 22 5.98 14.69 -0.46
C HIS A 22 4.81 15.01 -1.39
N GLN A 23 3.76 15.67 -0.90
CA GLN A 23 2.61 16.07 -1.71
C GLN A 23 3.03 17.08 -2.80
N ILE A 24 3.89 18.04 -2.45
CA ILE A 24 4.48 18.98 -3.40
C ILE A 24 5.29 18.22 -4.45
N LEU A 25 6.19 17.32 -4.03
CA LEU A 25 7.04 16.54 -4.93
C LEU A 25 6.23 15.63 -5.86
N ALA A 26 5.18 14.99 -5.34
CA ALA A 26 4.31 14.10 -6.09
C ALA A 26 3.61 14.82 -7.25
N LEU A 27 3.27 16.11 -7.09
CA LEU A 27 2.65 16.92 -8.15
C LEU A 27 3.68 17.63 -9.03
N ALA A 28 4.78 18.12 -8.44
CA ALA A 28 5.80 18.89 -9.16
C ALA A 28 6.63 18.02 -10.11
N LEU A 29 6.97 16.79 -9.71
CA LEU A 29 7.85 15.94 -10.51
C LEU A 29 7.22 15.50 -11.84
N PRO A 30 5.94 15.07 -11.92
CA PRO A 30 5.27 14.84 -13.20
C PRO A 30 5.22 16.08 -14.08
N ARG A 31 5.04 17.26 -13.49
CA ARG A 31 5.03 18.53 -14.26
C ARG A 31 6.40 18.87 -14.82
N ILE A 32 7.48 18.61 -14.08
CA ILE A 32 8.84 18.77 -14.59
C ILE A 32 9.12 17.75 -15.70
N PHE A 33 8.80 16.48 -15.42
CA PHE A 33 9.17 15.39 -16.29
C PHE A 33 8.44 15.45 -17.61
N TYR A 34 7.13 15.70 -17.62
CA TYR A 34 6.37 15.58 -18.86
C TYR A 34 6.27 16.89 -19.66
N ASP A 35 6.48 18.05 -19.05
CA ASP A 35 6.41 19.33 -19.77
C ASP A 35 7.64 19.54 -20.67
N ASP A 36 7.42 19.62 -21.99
CA ASP A 36 8.47 19.77 -23.01
C ASP A 36 9.45 20.92 -22.73
N ARG A 37 9.00 21.97 -22.01
CA ARG A 37 9.85 23.11 -21.65
C ARG A 37 10.94 22.75 -20.65
N PHE A 38 10.74 21.68 -19.88
CA PHE A 38 11.60 21.26 -18.78
C PHE A 38 12.18 19.85 -18.98
N HIS A 39 11.51 18.98 -19.74
CA HIS A 39 11.86 17.57 -19.92
C HIS A 39 13.34 17.35 -20.24
N ASP A 40 13.83 17.92 -21.34
CA ASP A 40 15.22 17.73 -21.78
C ASP A 40 16.23 18.27 -20.76
N TYR A 41 15.94 19.42 -20.15
CA TYR A 41 16.80 20.00 -19.11
C TYR A 41 16.82 19.15 -17.84
N PHE A 42 15.69 18.53 -17.50
CA PHE A 42 15.57 17.62 -16.37
C PHE A 42 16.39 16.36 -16.59
N LEU A 43 16.22 15.68 -17.72
CA LEU A 43 16.92 14.43 -18.05
C LEU A 43 18.44 14.63 -18.23
N ASN A 44 18.86 15.81 -18.73
CA ASN A 44 20.26 16.15 -18.92
C ASN A 44 20.92 16.79 -17.69
N GLY A 45 20.19 16.98 -16.60
CA GLY A 45 20.72 17.51 -15.33
C GLY A 45 21.04 19.01 -15.38
N SER A 46 20.43 19.76 -16.29
CA SER A 46 20.67 21.19 -16.52
C SER A 46 19.48 22.09 -16.15
N LEU A 47 18.42 21.53 -15.57
CA LEU A 47 17.25 22.30 -15.12
C LEU A 47 17.62 23.32 -14.03
N SER A 48 17.34 24.60 -14.29
CA SER A 48 17.72 25.68 -13.39
C SER A 48 16.92 25.69 -12.08
N ILE A 49 17.54 26.20 -11.00
CA ILE A 49 16.90 26.34 -9.69
C ILE A 49 15.66 27.25 -9.77
N GLN A 50 15.68 28.29 -10.61
CA GLN A 50 14.53 29.18 -10.82
C GLN A 50 13.34 28.43 -11.43
N ASN A 51 13.57 27.55 -12.41
CA ASN A 51 12.50 26.73 -12.99
C ASN A 51 11.96 25.73 -11.97
N ILE A 52 12.84 25.08 -11.20
CA ILE A 52 12.44 24.18 -10.11
C ILE A 52 11.57 24.94 -9.10
N LYS A 53 12.02 26.11 -8.64
CA LYS A 53 11.28 26.95 -7.68
C LYS A 53 9.88 27.32 -8.21
N TYR A 54 9.80 27.78 -9.45
CA TYR A 54 8.52 28.14 -10.08
C TYR A 54 7.52 26.97 -10.07
N ILE A 55 7.96 25.77 -10.47
CA ILE A 55 7.07 24.60 -10.55
C ILE A 55 6.67 24.12 -9.15
N ILE A 56 7.59 24.19 -8.18
CA ILE A 56 7.32 23.83 -6.79
C ILE A 56 6.28 24.77 -6.16
N GLU A 57 6.45 26.08 -6.33
CA GLU A 57 5.49 27.08 -5.81
C GLU A 57 4.12 26.92 -6.48
N LYS A 58 4.09 26.70 -7.80
CA LYS A 58 2.83 26.42 -8.51
C LYS A 58 2.15 25.17 -7.98
N SER A 59 2.90 24.09 -7.76
CA SER A 59 2.36 22.83 -7.25
C SER A 59 1.86 22.97 -5.82
N PHE A 60 2.56 23.74 -4.97
CA PHE A 60 2.10 24.07 -3.63
C PHE A 60 0.77 24.84 -3.64
N ASN A 61 0.64 25.86 -4.50
CA ASN A 61 -0.62 26.61 -4.62
C ASN A 61 -1.77 25.73 -5.10
N ASP A 62 -1.53 24.87 -6.09
CA ASP A 62 -2.57 23.97 -6.59
C ASP A 62 -3.03 22.97 -5.51
N LEU A 63 -2.15 22.52 -4.60
CA LEU A 63 -2.57 21.68 -3.46
C LEU A 63 -3.54 22.41 -2.52
N ILE A 64 -3.40 23.72 -2.37
CA ILE A 64 -4.31 24.56 -1.57
C ILE A 64 -5.62 24.76 -2.33
N ASP A 65 -5.53 25.17 -3.61
CA ASP A 65 -6.69 25.47 -4.44
C ASP A 65 -7.62 24.26 -4.62
N HIS A 66 -7.04 23.06 -4.72
CA HIS A 66 -7.77 21.80 -4.80
C HIS A 66 -8.08 21.17 -3.44
N SER A 67 -7.85 21.89 -2.33
CA SER A 67 -8.15 21.41 -0.98
C SER A 67 -7.54 20.04 -0.67
N VAL A 68 -6.35 19.78 -1.20
CA VAL A 68 -5.51 18.62 -0.85
C VAL A 68 -4.81 18.90 0.48
N VAL A 69 -4.45 20.16 0.72
CA VAL A 69 -3.83 20.64 1.96
C VAL A 69 -4.69 21.76 2.54
N ASP A 70 -4.87 21.73 3.86
CA ASP A 70 -5.54 22.80 4.58
C ASP A 70 -4.74 24.11 4.48
N LYS A 71 -5.45 25.23 4.25
CA LYS A 71 -4.81 26.52 4.01
C LYS A 71 -4.06 27.04 5.23
N GLU A 72 -4.56 26.83 6.44
CA GLU A 72 -3.87 27.29 7.66
C GLU A 72 -2.60 26.48 7.87
N TYR A 73 -2.68 25.16 7.72
CA TYR A 73 -1.51 24.28 7.79
C TYR A 73 -0.45 24.65 6.73
N ALA A 74 -0.90 24.95 5.50
CA ALA A 74 -0.03 25.37 4.41
C ALA A 74 0.69 26.70 4.70
N LEU A 75 0.01 27.67 5.32
CA LEU A 75 0.62 28.94 5.69
C LEU A 75 1.70 28.78 6.78
N GLU A 76 1.47 27.88 7.74
CA GLU A 76 2.43 27.64 8.83
C GLU A 76 3.67 26.85 8.38
N HIS A 77 3.50 25.85 7.52
CA HIS A 77 4.57 24.89 7.16
C HIS A 77 5.08 25.03 5.72
N GLY A 78 4.48 25.91 4.92
CA GLY A 78 4.70 26.00 3.47
C GLY A 78 6.12 26.38 3.07
N GLU A 79 6.70 27.39 3.73
CA GLU A 79 8.03 27.89 3.35
C GLU A 79 9.12 26.83 3.55
N GLU A 80 9.11 26.12 4.69
CA GLU A 80 10.04 25.02 4.95
C GLU A 80 9.84 23.90 3.92
N ALA A 81 8.59 23.54 3.63
CA ALA A 81 8.27 22.49 2.69
C ALA A 81 8.70 22.81 1.25
N ILE A 82 8.46 24.04 0.79
CA ILE A 82 8.91 24.53 -0.53
C ILE A 82 10.43 24.45 -0.62
N ASN A 83 11.14 24.99 0.37
CA ASN A 83 12.60 25.02 0.39
C ASN A 83 13.21 23.60 0.40
N ALA A 84 12.62 22.68 1.18
CA ALA A 84 13.04 21.29 1.18
C ALA A 84 12.79 20.63 -0.19
N SER A 85 11.63 20.86 -0.78
CA SER A 85 11.25 20.26 -2.08
C SER A 85 12.15 20.75 -3.22
N ILE A 86 12.49 22.05 -3.25
CA ILE A 86 13.46 22.61 -4.23
C ILE A 86 14.80 21.89 -4.14
N LYS A 87 15.33 21.70 -2.93
CA LYS A 87 16.61 21.00 -2.72
C LYS A 87 16.54 19.54 -3.17
N MET A 88 15.43 18.86 -2.87
CA MET A 88 15.25 17.45 -3.23
C MET A 88 15.16 17.24 -4.74
N ILE A 89 14.41 18.07 -5.46
CA ILE A 89 14.39 18.03 -6.93
C ILE A 89 15.76 18.39 -7.50
N SER A 90 16.43 19.42 -6.98
CA SER A 90 17.78 19.80 -7.43
C SER A 90 18.76 18.63 -7.28
N ASN A 91 18.69 17.91 -6.16
CA ASN A 91 19.52 16.72 -5.94
C ASN A 91 19.20 15.60 -6.92
N LEU A 92 17.92 15.37 -7.27
CA LEU A 92 17.53 14.41 -8.29
C LEU A 92 18.08 14.81 -9.68
N VAL A 93 17.87 16.06 -10.10
CA VAL A 93 18.35 16.62 -11.37
C VAL A 93 19.86 16.37 -11.55
N ASN A 94 20.65 16.60 -10.50
CA ASN A 94 22.10 16.45 -10.56
C ASN A 94 22.56 14.99 -10.78
N VAL A 95 21.83 14.01 -10.28
CA VAL A 95 22.25 12.59 -10.32
C VAL A 95 21.62 11.82 -11.47
N LEU A 96 20.47 12.29 -11.98
CA LEU A 96 19.65 11.57 -12.95
C LEU A 96 20.39 11.19 -14.25
N PRO A 97 21.18 12.06 -14.91
CA PRO A 97 21.90 11.69 -16.14
C PRO A 97 22.89 10.53 -15.91
N THR A 98 23.53 10.51 -14.74
CA THR A 98 24.48 9.46 -14.37
C THR A 98 23.76 8.13 -14.19
N LEU A 99 22.60 8.13 -13.54
CA LEU A 99 21.79 6.92 -13.30
C LEU A 99 21.22 6.35 -14.61
N ILE A 100 20.64 7.20 -15.46
CA ILE A 100 20.12 6.83 -16.79
C ILE A 100 21.21 6.15 -17.62
N LYS A 101 22.40 6.78 -17.66
CA LYS A 101 23.55 6.23 -18.38
C LYS A 101 24.05 4.91 -17.79
N ALA A 102 24.16 4.81 -16.46
CA ALA A 102 24.64 3.61 -15.79
C ALA A 102 23.71 2.40 -16.00
N LEU A 103 22.39 2.64 -16.03
CA LEU A 103 21.39 1.61 -16.31
C LEU A 103 21.23 1.28 -17.80
N GLY A 104 21.76 2.12 -18.69
CA GLY A 104 21.57 2.00 -20.14
C GLY A 104 20.13 2.27 -20.58
N MET A 105 19.41 3.16 -19.88
CA MET A 105 18.04 3.55 -20.22
C MET A 105 18.03 4.49 -21.44
N SER A 106 16.96 4.47 -22.24
CA SER A 106 16.74 5.44 -23.32
C SER A 106 15.78 6.52 -22.88
N CYS A 107 16.22 7.78 -23.01
CA CYS A 107 15.41 8.97 -22.69
C CYS A 107 14.09 9.01 -23.47
N ASP A 108 14.06 8.50 -24.70
CA ASP A 108 12.90 8.60 -25.61
C ASP A 108 11.67 7.78 -25.17
N VAL A 109 11.88 6.82 -24.28
CA VAL A 109 10.84 5.88 -23.84
C VAL A 109 10.62 5.90 -22.33
N LEU A 110 11.25 6.87 -21.64
CA LEU A 110 11.12 6.98 -20.20
C LEU A 110 9.71 7.35 -19.79
N ARG A 111 9.28 6.78 -18.66
CA ARG A 111 8.02 7.13 -18.01
C ARG A 111 8.27 7.50 -16.55
N LEU A 112 7.43 8.38 -16.02
CA LEU A 112 7.45 8.79 -14.63
C LEU A 112 6.10 8.54 -13.96
N TYR A 113 6.15 7.92 -12.78
CA TYR A 113 5.01 7.82 -11.87
C TYR A 113 5.37 8.39 -10.49
N THR A 114 4.39 8.97 -9.81
CA THR A 114 4.48 9.42 -8.42
C THR A 114 3.30 8.87 -7.63
N GLU A 115 3.52 8.56 -6.35
CA GLU A 115 2.51 7.94 -5.47
C GLU A 115 1.88 6.66 -6.10
N LEU A 116 2.70 5.84 -6.77
CA LEU A 116 2.24 4.67 -7.50
C LEU A 116 1.92 3.51 -6.56
N LEU A 117 0.63 3.16 -6.47
CA LEU A 117 0.13 2.05 -5.66
C LEU A 117 0.13 0.72 -6.38
N LEU A 118 0.80 -0.25 -5.75
CA LEU A 118 1.08 -1.58 -6.30
C LEU A 118 0.65 -2.67 -5.31
N TYR A 119 0.00 -3.70 -5.84
CA TYR A 119 -0.42 -4.89 -5.09
C TYR A 119 0.28 -6.15 -5.62
N SER A 120 1.36 -6.57 -4.96
CA SER A 120 2.04 -7.82 -5.30
C SER A 120 1.54 -8.97 -4.43
N TYR A 121 0.67 -9.80 -5.00
CA TYR A 121 0.28 -11.09 -4.41
C TYR A 121 1.43 -12.09 -4.36
N ARG A 122 2.45 -11.93 -5.23
CA ARG A 122 3.65 -12.78 -5.27
C ARG A 122 4.49 -12.64 -4.00
N TYR A 123 4.67 -11.41 -3.53
CA TYR A 123 5.49 -11.12 -2.34
C TYR A 123 4.68 -10.81 -1.09
N HIS A 124 3.35 -10.76 -1.21
CA HIS A 124 2.43 -10.32 -0.17
C HIS A 124 2.73 -8.91 0.34
N ILE A 125 3.00 -8.01 -0.60
CA ILE A 125 3.36 -6.62 -0.31
C ILE A 125 2.40 -5.70 -1.05
N VAL A 126 1.83 -4.75 -0.31
CA VAL A 126 1.21 -3.55 -0.85
C VAL A 126 2.16 -2.39 -0.57
N GLY A 127 2.47 -1.60 -1.59
CA GLY A 127 3.42 -0.50 -1.47
C GLY A 127 3.01 0.69 -2.31
N VAL A 128 3.43 1.87 -1.87
CA VAL A 128 3.33 3.08 -2.68
C VAL A 128 4.69 3.70 -2.87
N ILE A 129 5.09 3.70 -4.13
CA ILE A 129 6.36 4.25 -4.56
C ILE A 129 6.21 5.76 -4.63
N ASP A 130 7.03 6.47 -3.85
CA ASP A 130 7.11 7.93 -3.81
C ASP A 130 7.30 8.51 -5.23
N ALA A 131 8.33 8.04 -5.96
CA ALA A 131 8.50 8.31 -7.38
C ALA A 131 9.27 7.17 -8.09
N LEU A 132 8.94 6.98 -9.37
CA LEU A 132 9.51 5.94 -10.24
C LEU A 132 9.81 6.54 -11.61
N ILE A 133 11.04 6.34 -12.10
CA ILE A 133 11.40 6.59 -13.50
C ILE A 133 11.76 5.23 -14.13
N GLU A 134 11.11 4.85 -15.22
CA GLU A 134 11.31 3.54 -15.85
C GLU A 134 11.58 3.66 -17.35
N ASP A 135 12.35 2.70 -17.87
CA ASP A 135 12.41 2.32 -19.28
C ASP A 135 11.70 0.96 -19.40
N PRO A 136 10.42 0.94 -19.83
CA PRO A 136 9.64 -0.29 -19.82
C PRO A 136 10.10 -1.27 -20.91
N ILE A 137 10.76 -0.80 -21.97
CA ILE A 137 11.24 -1.64 -23.08
C ILE A 137 12.49 -2.42 -22.67
N ARG A 138 13.43 -1.74 -22.00
CA ARG A 138 14.64 -2.39 -21.45
C ARG A 138 14.41 -3.00 -20.07
N LYS A 139 13.22 -2.81 -19.50
CA LYS A 139 12.83 -3.23 -18.15
C LYS A 139 13.81 -2.72 -17.08
N LYS A 140 14.20 -1.45 -17.17
CA LYS A 140 15.11 -0.79 -16.23
C LYS A 140 14.38 0.29 -15.46
N ALA A 141 14.73 0.54 -14.20
CA ALA A 141 14.07 1.59 -13.44
C ALA A 141 14.93 2.21 -12.33
N ILE A 142 14.57 3.44 -11.97
CA ILE A 142 15.09 4.18 -10.83
C ILE A 142 13.92 4.39 -9.87
N VAL A 143 14.00 3.74 -8.71
CA VAL A 143 13.04 3.91 -7.62
C VAL A 143 13.55 5.02 -6.72
N ILE A 144 12.72 6.03 -6.45
CA ILE A 144 13.09 7.22 -5.71
C ILE A 144 12.27 7.29 -4.44
N GLU A 145 12.94 7.28 -3.30
CA GLU A 145 12.34 7.45 -1.98
C GLU A 145 12.70 8.83 -1.41
N TRP A 146 11.69 9.62 -1.02
CA TRP A 146 11.87 10.93 -0.43
C TRP A 146 12.00 10.81 1.08
N LYS A 147 13.02 11.42 1.68
CA LYS A 147 13.15 11.52 3.14
C LYS A 147 13.51 12.93 3.58
N THR A 148 12.80 13.42 4.59
CA THR A 148 13.02 14.77 5.18
C THR A 148 14.04 14.77 6.32
N GLY A 149 14.46 13.61 6.83
CA GLY A 149 15.50 13.51 7.86
C GLY A 149 16.91 13.80 7.34
N LYS A 150 17.88 14.03 8.25
CA LYS A 150 19.27 14.38 7.89
C LYS A 150 20.22 13.19 7.70
N ALA A 151 19.86 12.00 8.18
CA ALA A 151 20.72 10.81 8.17
C ALA A 151 19.95 9.55 7.75
N PRO A 152 20.58 8.64 6.99
CA PRO A 152 19.96 7.41 6.50
C PRO A 152 19.88 6.34 7.59
N LEU A 153 18.67 5.90 7.88
CA LEU A 153 18.33 4.75 8.70
C LEU A 153 18.31 3.49 7.82
N GLU A 154 18.55 2.33 8.43
CA GLU A 154 18.62 1.05 7.69
C GLU A 154 17.28 0.62 7.09
N TRP A 155 16.18 0.89 7.80
CA TRP A 155 14.83 0.55 7.32
C TRP A 155 14.41 1.36 6.09
N GLU A 156 14.90 2.59 5.93
CA GLU A 156 14.61 3.43 4.76
C GLU A 156 15.22 2.81 3.49
N MET A 157 16.35 2.10 3.63
CA MET A 157 16.93 1.34 2.54
C MET A 157 16.16 0.07 2.22
N ALA A 158 15.74 -0.66 3.25
CA ALA A 158 14.89 -1.82 3.07
C ALA A 158 13.62 -1.43 2.29
N GLN A 159 13.01 -0.29 2.61
CA GLN A 159 11.85 0.25 1.91
C GLN A 159 12.12 0.50 0.41
N GLY A 160 13.24 1.15 0.04
CA GLY A 160 13.61 1.33 -1.37
C GLY A 160 13.78 0.00 -2.12
N TYR A 161 14.35 -1.02 -1.47
CA TYR A 161 14.49 -2.37 -2.06
C TYR A 161 13.16 -3.13 -2.14
N VAL A 162 12.23 -2.93 -1.19
CA VAL A 162 10.85 -3.43 -1.29
C VAL A 162 10.19 -2.89 -2.56
N TYR A 163 10.29 -1.57 -2.79
CA TYR A 163 9.73 -0.94 -3.99
C TYR A 163 10.44 -1.37 -5.27
N SER A 164 11.74 -1.64 -5.22
CA SER A 164 12.48 -2.23 -6.34
C SER A 164 11.98 -3.64 -6.70
N LEU A 165 11.63 -4.46 -5.71
CA LEU A 165 11.03 -5.78 -5.92
C LEU A 165 9.63 -5.69 -6.52
N LEU A 166 8.81 -4.74 -6.05
CA LEU A 166 7.48 -4.48 -6.61
C LEU A 166 7.59 -4.04 -8.07
N GLU A 167 8.52 -3.15 -8.38
CA GLU A 167 8.75 -2.68 -9.75
C GLU A 167 9.28 -3.79 -10.67
N ALA A 168 10.14 -4.66 -10.16
CA ALA A 168 10.64 -5.80 -10.90
C ALA A 168 9.50 -6.79 -11.23
N ASP A 169 8.58 -7.01 -10.30
CA ASP A 169 7.36 -7.81 -10.54
C ASP A 169 6.45 -7.12 -11.56
N ARG A 170 6.29 -5.80 -11.44
CA ARG A 170 5.48 -4.97 -12.35
C ARG A 170 5.99 -5.04 -13.80
N LEU A 171 7.29 -4.88 -14.04
CA LEU A 171 7.94 -5.00 -15.35
C LEU A 171 7.94 -6.43 -15.92
N GLY A 172 7.37 -7.39 -15.20
CA GLY A 172 7.20 -8.76 -15.65
C GLY A 172 8.54 -9.51 -15.76
N TYR A 173 9.41 -9.37 -14.77
CA TYR A 173 10.55 -10.27 -14.63
C TYR A 173 10.09 -11.62 -14.06
N ASP A 174 10.53 -12.72 -14.67
CA ASP A 174 10.26 -14.07 -14.16
C ASP A 174 10.86 -14.26 -12.76
N ASP A 175 12.07 -13.72 -12.57
CA ASP A 175 12.77 -13.63 -11.28
C ASP A 175 13.06 -12.16 -10.92
N PRO A 176 12.10 -11.48 -10.26
CA PRO A 176 12.27 -10.10 -9.82
C PRO A 176 13.41 -9.92 -8.81
N ILE A 177 13.70 -10.94 -8.00
CA ILE A 177 14.79 -10.89 -7.01
C ILE A 177 16.12 -10.81 -7.74
N LYS A 178 16.32 -11.67 -8.74
CA LYS A 178 17.52 -11.64 -9.58
C LYS A 178 17.64 -10.31 -10.33
N ALA A 179 16.54 -9.78 -10.88
CA ALA A 179 16.56 -8.49 -11.58
C ALA A 179 17.07 -7.34 -10.69
N VAL A 180 16.65 -7.30 -9.41
CA VAL A 180 17.13 -6.29 -8.44
C VAL A 180 18.59 -6.57 -8.02
N LYS A 181 18.98 -7.84 -7.89
CA LYS A 181 20.38 -8.23 -7.59
C LYS A 181 21.33 -7.79 -8.71
N ASP A 182 20.94 -8.03 -9.95
CA ASP A 182 21.66 -7.69 -11.19
C ASP A 182 21.51 -6.21 -11.59
N GLU A 183 20.94 -5.39 -10.70
CA GLU A 183 20.84 -3.93 -10.83
C GLU A 183 20.10 -3.45 -12.08
N HIS A 184 19.04 -4.17 -12.46
CA HIS A 184 18.08 -3.67 -13.44
C HIS A 184 17.22 -2.55 -12.87
N ILE A 185 16.97 -2.58 -11.57
CA ILE A 185 16.21 -1.58 -10.85
C ILE A 185 17.02 -1.15 -9.63
N ILE A 186 17.25 0.16 -9.52
CA ILE A 186 18.07 0.72 -8.45
C ILE A 186 17.24 1.66 -7.57
N PRO A 187 17.25 1.47 -6.24
CA PRO A 187 16.66 2.42 -5.33
C PRO A 187 17.65 3.52 -4.94
N ILE A 188 17.17 4.75 -4.90
CA ILE A 188 17.87 5.90 -4.35
C ILE A 188 17.00 6.59 -3.30
N VAL A 189 17.63 7.06 -2.22
CA VAL A 189 16.96 7.87 -1.19
C VAL A 189 17.46 9.29 -1.29
N ILE A 190 16.56 10.24 -1.55
CA ILE A 190 16.90 11.66 -1.72
C ILE A 190 16.44 12.48 -0.51
N ARG A 191 17.29 13.40 -0.08
CA ARG A 191 17.09 14.27 1.08
C ARG A 191 17.35 15.73 0.74
N PRO A 192 16.75 16.68 1.47
CA PRO A 192 17.02 18.10 1.28
C PRO A 192 18.40 18.51 1.85
N ALA A 193 18.88 17.80 2.87
CA ALA A 193 20.12 18.14 3.58
C ALA A 193 20.75 16.88 4.22
N GLY A 194 22.01 17.01 4.63
CA GLY A 194 22.80 15.93 5.23
C GLY A 194 24.14 15.76 4.51
N ARG A 195 25.02 14.93 5.07
CA ARG A 195 26.33 14.64 4.45
C ARG A 195 26.21 13.86 3.14
N ILE A 196 25.21 12.99 3.07
CA ILE A 196 24.88 12.20 1.88
C ILE A 196 23.43 12.52 1.54
N GLN A 197 23.23 13.42 0.57
CA GLN A 197 21.90 13.89 0.16
C GLN A 197 21.19 12.91 -0.78
N VAL A 198 21.96 12.19 -1.61
CA VAL A 198 21.47 11.09 -2.44
C VAL A 198 22.16 9.83 -1.96
N TYR A 199 21.41 8.96 -1.32
CA TYR A 199 21.91 7.74 -0.70
C TYR A 199 21.55 6.52 -1.54
N SER A 200 22.55 5.71 -1.89
CA SER A 200 22.40 4.44 -2.58
C SER A 200 23.56 3.50 -2.23
N ILE A 201 23.24 2.21 -2.16
CA ILE A 201 24.21 1.11 -1.99
C ILE A 201 24.31 0.23 -3.24
N SER A 202 23.71 0.65 -4.36
CA SER A 202 23.87 0.00 -5.65
C SER A 202 25.33 0.05 -6.10
N ASP A 203 25.78 -0.97 -6.80
CA ASP A 203 27.13 -1.10 -7.34
C ASP A 203 27.34 -0.16 -8.54
N LEU A 204 26.30 0.06 -9.36
CA LEU A 204 26.24 1.02 -10.46
C LEU A 204 26.21 2.47 -9.99
N TYR A 205 25.69 2.72 -8.77
CA TYR A 205 25.66 4.05 -8.19
C TYR A 205 25.79 4.00 -6.67
N ARG A 206 27.03 3.85 -6.19
CA ARG A 206 27.33 3.75 -4.76
C ARG A 206 27.66 5.12 -4.19
N THR A 207 26.87 5.58 -3.22
CA THR A 207 27.17 6.81 -2.47
C THR A 207 27.40 6.55 -0.97
N ALA A 208 27.16 5.33 -0.52
CA ALA A 208 27.42 4.92 0.84
C ALA A 208 28.21 3.61 0.91
N ASP A 209 29.28 3.63 1.69
CA ASP A 209 30.16 2.48 1.92
C ASP A 209 29.61 1.63 3.08
N ARG A 210 28.46 0.99 2.85
CA ARG A 210 27.91 0.00 3.80
C ARG A 210 28.19 -1.40 3.28
N LYS A 211 28.76 -2.25 4.13
CA LYS A 211 28.88 -3.71 3.93
C LYS A 211 27.51 -4.40 4.09
N THR A 212 26.47 -3.92 3.42
CA THR A 212 25.16 -4.58 3.42
C THR A 212 25.17 -5.61 2.30
N ASN A 213 25.08 -6.89 2.65
CA ASN A 213 24.89 -7.93 1.65
C ASN A 213 23.48 -7.78 1.05
N LYS A 214 23.39 -7.31 -0.21
CA LYS A 214 22.12 -7.09 -0.91
C LYS A 214 21.26 -8.34 -0.96
N SER A 215 21.87 -9.52 -1.14
CA SER A 215 21.11 -10.78 -1.14
C SER A 215 20.48 -11.07 0.21
N GLU A 216 21.24 -10.91 1.29
CA GLU A 216 20.71 -11.10 2.65
C GLU A 216 19.60 -10.10 2.98
N LEU A 217 19.70 -8.85 2.50
CA LEU A 217 18.64 -7.85 2.66
C LEU A 217 17.35 -8.28 1.96
N LEU A 218 17.42 -8.71 0.70
CA LEU A 218 16.26 -9.15 -0.08
C LEU A 218 15.61 -10.40 0.54
N ASP A 219 16.42 -11.36 0.97
CA ASP A 219 15.93 -12.59 1.63
C ASP A 219 15.19 -12.24 2.94
N LYS A 220 15.72 -11.30 3.73
CA LYS A 220 15.06 -10.80 4.95
C LYS A 220 13.76 -10.06 4.66
N ILE A 221 13.68 -9.30 3.57
CA ILE A 221 12.46 -8.60 3.17
C ILE A 221 11.35 -9.61 2.88
N ILE A 222 11.64 -10.61 2.05
CA ILE A 222 10.65 -11.64 1.65
C ILE A 222 10.23 -12.47 2.86
N LEU A 223 11.21 -12.92 3.66
CA LEU A 223 10.91 -13.69 4.86
C LEU A 223 10.08 -12.89 5.88
N SER A 224 10.29 -11.58 5.95
CA SER A 224 9.48 -10.68 6.79
C SER A 224 8.05 -10.57 6.28
N SER A 225 7.84 -10.38 4.97
CA SER A 225 6.48 -10.25 4.41
C SER A 225 5.68 -11.55 4.59
N GLU A 226 6.27 -12.71 4.29
CA GLU A 226 5.65 -14.02 4.50
C GLU A 226 5.31 -14.27 5.98
N HIS A 227 6.25 -13.95 6.88
CA HIS A 227 6.02 -14.14 8.32
C HIS A 227 4.90 -13.24 8.86
N LEU A 228 4.82 -11.99 8.39
CA LEU A 228 3.76 -11.07 8.78
C LEU A 228 2.38 -11.57 8.33
N VAL A 229 2.27 -12.10 7.11
CA VAL A 229 1.03 -12.73 6.60
C VAL A 229 0.63 -13.93 7.45
N LEU A 230 1.56 -14.82 7.77
CA LEU A 230 1.29 -15.98 8.63
C LEU A 230 0.86 -15.59 10.06
N THR A 231 1.26 -14.41 10.53
CA THR A 231 0.91 -13.90 11.85
C THR A 231 -0.56 -13.43 11.91
N ILE A 232 -1.09 -12.88 10.81
CA ILE A 232 -2.46 -12.36 10.73
C ILE A 232 -3.46 -13.36 10.12
N ALA A 233 -2.96 -14.36 9.39
CA ALA A 233 -3.75 -15.45 8.86
C ALA A 233 -4.03 -16.52 9.92
N SER A 234 -5.16 -17.22 9.79
CA SER A 234 -5.43 -18.44 10.54
C SER A 234 -4.87 -19.64 9.76
N PRO A 235 -3.80 -20.33 10.24
CA PRO A 235 -3.22 -21.46 9.51
C PRO A 235 -4.26 -22.56 9.23
N ARG A 236 -5.23 -22.76 10.13
CA ARG A 236 -6.33 -23.74 10.00
C ARG A 236 -7.14 -23.64 8.71
N LYS A 237 -7.15 -22.47 8.07
CA LYS A 237 -7.81 -22.27 6.77
C LYS A 237 -7.02 -22.89 5.61
N PHE A 238 -5.71 -23.05 5.76
CA PHE A 238 -4.78 -23.41 4.70
C PHE A 238 -4.14 -24.78 4.90
N ILE A 239 -4.12 -25.29 6.13
CA ILE A 239 -3.48 -26.56 6.50
C ILE A 239 -4.44 -27.46 7.29
N LYS A 240 -4.21 -28.76 7.23
CA LYS A 240 -4.95 -29.75 8.05
C LYS A 240 -4.63 -29.57 9.53
N GLU A 241 -5.59 -29.86 10.40
CA GLU A 241 -5.43 -29.78 11.85
C GLU A 241 -4.25 -30.63 12.36
N SER A 242 -4.01 -31.80 11.77
CA SER A 242 -2.85 -32.63 12.08
C SER A 242 -1.51 -31.95 11.82
N VAL A 243 -1.42 -31.12 10.77
CA VAL A 243 -0.22 -30.32 10.45
C VAL A 243 -0.04 -29.21 11.46
N GLU A 244 -1.13 -28.58 11.92
CA GLU A 244 -1.05 -27.55 12.97
C GLU A 244 -0.53 -28.14 14.28
N GLU A 245 -0.97 -29.35 14.65
CA GLU A 245 -0.50 -30.08 15.84
C GLU A 245 0.98 -30.48 15.74
N LEU A 246 1.42 -30.95 14.56
CA LEU A 246 2.82 -31.29 14.30
C LEU A 246 3.72 -30.04 14.30
N CYS A 247 3.22 -28.91 13.80
CA CYS A 247 3.91 -27.63 13.78
C CYS A 247 3.76 -26.88 15.11
N LYS A 248 3.85 -27.59 16.24
CA LYS A 248 3.96 -27.00 17.57
C LYS A 248 5.38 -27.19 18.09
N ILE A 249 5.97 -26.10 18.55
CA ILE A 249 7.33 -26.09 19.10
C ILE A 249 7.28 -25.84 20.61
N GLU A 250 8.18 -26.50 21.34
CA GLU A 250 8.30 -26.29 22.77
C GLU A 250 9.13 -25.03 23.05
N SER A 251 8.57 -24.09 23.80
CA SER A 251 9.24 -22.86 24.21
C SER A 251 10.30 -23.17 25.26
N ARG A 252 11.56 -22.80 24.96
CA ARG A 252 12.72 -22.96 25.86
C ARG A 252 12.56 -22.30 27.23
N HIS A 253 11.66 -21.31 27.37
CA HIS A 253 11.47 -20.56 28.61
C HIS A 253 10.29 -21.05 29.46
N ALA A 254 9.43 -21.95 28.95
CA ALA A 254 8.18 -22.31 29.64
C ALA A 254 7.71 -23.77 29.46
N GLY A 255 8.41 -24.62 28.71
CA GLY A 255 7.96 -26.00 28.42
C GLY A 255 6.66 -26.07 27.61
N ARG A 256 6.25 -24.95 26.99
CA ARG A 256 4.94 -24.79 26.35
C ARG A 256 5.02 -25.02 24.85
N LYS A 257 4.07 -25.80 24.32
CA LYS A 257 3.83 -25.92 22.88
C LYS A 257 3.19 -24.65 22.32
N ILE A 258 3.92 -23.93 21.45
CA ILE A 258 3.43 -22.76 20.70
C ILE A 258 3.35 -23.10 19.21
N SER A 259 2.49 -22.40 18.46
CA SER A 259 2.41 -22.56 17.01
C SER A 259 3.73 -22.14 16.36
N GLY A 260 4.35 -23.05 15.61
CA GLY A 260 5.57 -22.80 14.83
C GLY A 260 5.37 -21.74 13.75
N PHE A 261 4.16 -21.59 13.22
CA PHE A 261 3.82 -20.59 12.21
C PHE A 261 3.93 -19.14 12.72
N ARG A 262 3.86 -18.93 14.05
CA ARG A 262 3.99 -17.62 14.68
C ARG A 262 5.37 -17.36 15.26
N ARG A 263 6.27 -18.34 15.21
CA ARG A 263 7.65 -18.13 15.65
C ARG A 263 8.35 -17.27 14.61
N THR A 264 8.93 -16.16 15.07
CA THR A 264 9.84 -15.35 14.27
C THR A 264 11.01 -16.22 13.76
N PRO A 265 11.20 -16.32 12.43
CA PRO A 265 12.29 -17.07 11.82
C PRO A 265 13.67 -16.71 12.38
N ASP A 266 14.63 -17.66 12.39
CA ASP A 266 15.97 -17.43 12.96
C ASP A 266 16.77 -16.34 12.21
N LEU A 267 16.47 -16.11 10.93
CA LEU A 267 17.11 -15.07 10.11
C LEU A 267 16.58 -13.66 10.34
N LEU A 268 15.44 -13.52 11.04
CA LEU A 268 14.87 -12.22 11.38
C LEU A 268 15.26 -11.83 12.81
N PRO A 269 15.53 -10.53 13.07
CA PRO A 269 15.91 -10.08 14.40
C PRO A 269 14.80 -10.39 15.40
N ARG A 270 15.17 -11.01 16.52
CA ARG A 270 14.23 -11.35 17.60
C ARG A 270 14.13 -10.26 18.66
N SER A 271 14.89 -9.17 18.56
CA SER A 271 14.96 -8.14 19.59
C SER A 271 15.13 -6.73 19.00
N ASN A 272 15.22 -5.71 19.87
CA ASN A 272 15.48 -4.33 19.47
C ASN A 272 16.90 -4.27 18.86
N PRO A 273 17.02 -4.02 17.54
CA PRO A 273 18.29 -4.08 16.84
C PRO A 273 19.27 -2.99 17.29
N LEU A 274 18.81 -1.93 17.96
CA LEU A 274 19.64 -0.77 18.28
C LEU A 274 20.42 -0.87 19.58
N LYS A 275 20.08 -1.76 20.54
CA LYS A 275 20.65 -1.62 21.90
C LYS A 275 21.05 -2.89 22.68
N ARG A 276 20.58 -4.12 22.41
CA ARG A 276 20.83 -5.25 23.36
C ARG A 276 20.86 -6.69 22.80
N GLY A 277 21.44 -6.96 21.63
CA GLY A 277 21.61 -8.35 21.12
C GLY A 277 20.29 -9.16 21.05
N ASP A 278 20.33 -10.44 20.67
CA ASP A 278 19.14 -11.27 20.40
C ASP A 278 18.32 -11.70 21.63
N LYS A 279 18.30 -10.91 22.70
CA LYS A 279 17.51 -11.20 23.91
C LYS A 279 16.10 -10.62 23.79
N TYR A 280 15.12 -11.52 23.72
CA TYR A 280 13.68 -11.23 23.70
C TYR A 280 13.03 -11.63 25.05
N PRO A 281 12.00 -10.92 25.55
CA PRO A 281 11.44 -9.66 25.05
C PRO A 281 12.36 -8.46 25.35
N CYS A 282 12.31 -7.44 24.50
CA CYS A 282 13.17 -6.25 24.61
C CYS A 282 12.77 -5.41 25.84
N ASN A 283 13.71 -5.09 26.73
CA ASN A 283 13.41 -4.27 27.91
C ASN A 283 13.23 -2.76 27.63
N MET A 284 13.77 -2.25 26.52
CA MET A 284 13.71 -0.84 26.11
C MET A 284 13.18 -0.71 24.68
N CYS A 285 12.04 -1.35 24.38
CA CYS A 285 11.37 -1.22 23.10
C CYS A 285 10.00 -0.58 23.31
N PRO A 286 9.65 0.50 22.57
CA PRO A 286 8.31 1.07 22.64
C PRO A 286 7.24 0.03 22.24
N TYR A 287 7.61 -0.94 21.40
CA TYR A 287 6.73 -2.02 20.96
C TYR A 287 6.74 -3.26 21.87
N ARG A 288 7.40 -3.20 23.03
CA ARG A 288 7.54 -4.36 23.94
C ARG A 288 6.19 -4.98 24.27
N GLU A 289 5.20 -4.16 24.63
CA GLU A 289 3.88 -4.66 25.00
C GLU A 289 3.15 -5.26 23.80
N ALA A 290 3.21 -4.63 22.63
CA ALA A 290 2.69 -5.19 21.39
C ALA A 290 3.33 -6.55 21.08
N CYS A 291 4.66 -6.67 21.15
CA CYS A 291 5.35 -7.92 20.89
C CYS A 291 4.99 -9.02 21.90
N LEU A 292 4.94 -8.70 23.20
CA LEU A 292 4.51 -9.65 24.24
C LEU A 292 3.08 -10.13 24.06
N PHE A 293 2.25 -9.28 23.47
CA PHE A 293 0.83 -9.56 23.31
C PHE A 293 0.50 -10.26 21.99
N TYR A 294 1.13 -9.87 20.89
CA TYR A 294 0.83 -10.35 19.53
C TYR A 294 1.76 -11.45 19.02
N ILE A 295 3.05 -11.42 19.41
CA ILE A 295 4.08 -12.31 18.84
C ILE A 295 4.41 -13.44 19.81
N ALA A 296 4.52 -13.17 21.11
CA ALA A 296 4.81 -14.19 22.11
C ALA A 296 4.08 -13.95 23.43
N SER A 297 2.79 -14.31 23.48
CA SER A 297 2.12 -14.47 24.76
C SER A 297 2.63 -15.74 25.44
N TYR A 298 3.67 -15.62 26.26
CA TYR A 298 4.17 -16.72 27.12
C TYR A 298 3.14 -17.17 28.17
N GLU A 299 2.16 -16.31 28.40
CA GLU A 299 1.01 -16.47 29.28
C GLU A 299 -0.04 -17.44 28.68
N GLU A 300 -0.55 -18.40 29.46
CA GLU A 300 -1.68 -19.26 29.02
C GLU A 300 -2.89 -18.38 28.67
N PRO A 301 -3.38 -18.39 27.42
CA PRO A 301 -4.48 -17.55 27.02
C PRO A 301 -5.69 -17.92 27.86
N THR A 302 -6.21 -16.94 28.58
CA THR A 302 -7.51 -17.06 29.22
C THR A 302 -8.58 -17.27 28.14
N LYS A 303 -9.77 -17.70 28.57
CA LYS A 303 -10.93 -17.77 27.67
C LYS A 303 -11.20 -16.40 27.03
N PHE A 304 -10.97 -15.31 27.76
CA PHE A 304 -11.05 -13.95 27.24
C PHE A 304 -10.00 -13.65 26.17
N ASP A 305 -8.73 -13.97 26.40
CA ASP A 305 -7.67 -13.81 25.38
C ASP A 305 -8.06 -14.58 24.09
N SER A 306 -8.58 -15.80 24.25
CA SER A 306 -9.04 -16.64 23.14
C SER A 306 -10.20 -16.02 22.36
N LEU A 307 -11.18 -15.41 23.04
CA LEU A 307 -12.29 -14.70 22.41
C LEU A 307 -11.82 -13.45 21.67
N MET A 308 -10.90 -12.69 22.26
CA MET A 308 -10.32 -11.50 21.63
C MET A 308 -9.48 -11.86 20.40
N TRP A 309 -8.74 -12.96 20.43
CA TRP A 309 -8.04 -13.48 19.24
C TRP A 309 -9.02 -13.94 18.16
N ARG A 310 -10.09 -14.65 18.53
CA ARG A 310 -11.15 -15.03 17.58
C ARG A 310 -11.81 -13.81 16.94
N ALA A 311 -12.07 -12.75 17.71
CA ALA A 311 -12.62 -11.51 17.18
C ALA A 311 -11.69 -10.86 16.14
N ARG A 312 -10.37 -10.83 16.42
CA ARG A 312 -9.37 -10.35 15.44
C ARG A 312 -9.38 -11.18 14.15
N PHE A 313 -9.36 -12.52 14.26
CA PHE A 313 -9.44 -13.38 13.08
C PHE A 313 -10.76 -13.22 12.33
N ALA A 314 -11.88 -13.03 13.02
CA ALA A 314 -13.14 -12.74 12.35
C ALA A 314 -13.08 -11.42 11.57
N VAL A 315 -12.45 -10.37 12.12
CA VAL A 315 -12.19 -9.12 11.40
C VAL A 315 -11.31 -9.38 10.18
N TYR A 316 -10.16 -10.06 10.35
CA TYR A 316 -9.29 -10.41 9.22
C TYR A 316 -10.00 -11.23 8.14
N ASP A 317 -10.84 -12.19 8.53
CA ASP A 317 -11.60 -13.05 7.61
C ASP A 317 -12.63 -12.25 6.82
N VAL A 318 -13.36 -11.33 7.46
CA VAL A 318 -14.28 -10.40 6.79
C VAL A 318 -13.52 -9.54 5.78
N ARG A 319 -12.28 -9.16 6.09
CA ARG A 319 -11.47 -8.27 5.25
C ARG A 319 -10.77 -9.01 4.11
N GLU A 320 -10.35 -10.25 4.32
CA GLU A 320 -9.93 -11.16 3.26
C GLU A 320 -11.05 -11.31 2.21
N ASN A 321 -12.30 -11.46 2.65
CA ASN A 321 -13.47 -11.45 1.75
C ASN A 321 -13.68 -10.06 1.10
N ALA A 322 -13.38 -8.98 1.81
CA ALA A 322 -13.52 -7.62 1.29
C ALA A 322 -12.51 -7.30 0.16
N LEU A 323 -11.32 -7.93 0.20
CA LEU A 323 -10.28 -7.86 -0.83
C LEU A 323 -10.39 -8.96 -1.90
N GLN A 324 -11.38 -9.85 -1.75
CA GLN A 324 -11.66 -10.92 -2.70
C GLN A 324 -11.74 -10.45 -4.16
N PRO A 325 -12.32 -9.27 -4.50
CA PRO A 325 -12.32 -8.80 -5.89
C PRO A 325 -10.93 -8.66 -6.50
N LEU A 326 -9.97 -8.16 -5.71
CA LEU A 326 -8.58 -8.02 -6.16
C LEU A 326 -7.93 -9.39 -6.35
N LYS A 327 -8.18 -10.33 -5.45
CA LYS A 327 -7.67 -11.71 -5.57
C LYS A 327 -8.26 -12.43 -6.77
N GLU A 328 -9.56 -12.30 -7.01
CA GLU A 328 -10.22 -12.89 -8.18
C GLU A 328 -9.68 -12.28 -9.48
N LEU A 329 -9.46 -10.96 -9.51
CA LEU A 329 -8.81 -10.29 -10.64
C LEU A 329 -7.39 -10.85 -10.85
N TYR A 330 -6.61 -10.99 -9.77
CA TYR A 330 -5.29 -11.60 -9.84
C TYR A 330 -5.36 -13.03 -10.38
N ASP A 331 -6.22 -13.90 -9.84
CA ASP A 331 -6.29 -15.32 -10.21
C ASP A 331 -6.78 -15.55 -11.65
N ILE A 332 -7.64 -14.65 -12.17
CA ILE A 332 -8.20 -14.79 -13.52
C ILE A 332 -7.29 -14.17 -14.57
N VAL A 333 -6.55 -13.12 -14.20
CA VAL A 333 -5.70 -12.34 -15.10
C VAL A 333 -4.21 -12.61 -14.88
N SER A 334 -3.83 -13.53 -13.99
CA SER A 334 -2.43 -13.94 -13.72
C SER A 334 -1.84 -14.76 -14.87
N VAL A 335 -1.79 -14.14 -16.03
CA VAL A 335 -0.91 -14.48 -17.12
C VAL A 335 0.49 -14.08 -16.66
N LYS A 336 1.25 -15.07 -16.15
CA LYS A 336 2.66 -14.87 -15.78
C LYS A 336 3.55 -14.62 -17.00
N THR A 337 3.06 -14.92 -18.21
CA THR A 337 3.82 -14.84 -19.47
C THR A 337 2.91 -14.45 -20.64
N GLY A 338 3.14 -13.29 -21.23
CA GLY A 338 2.40 -12.76 -22.37
C GLY A 338 2.78 -11.30 -22.62
N SER A 339 2.44 -10.77 -23.78
CA SER A 339 2.51 -9.32 -24.03
C SER A 339 1.31 -8.61 -23.39
N PRO A 340 1.43 -7.33 -23.02
CA PRO A 340 0.32 -6.58 -22.42
C PRO A 340 -0.93 -6.49 -23.31
N VAL A 341 -0.73 -6.55 -24.63
CA VAL A 341 -1.81 -6.60 -25.63
C VAL A 341 -2.57 -7.94 -25.58
N GLU A 342 -1.87 -9.05 -25.37
CA GLU A 342 -2.50 -10.36 -25.17
C GLU A 342 -3.28 -10.39 -23.87
N VAL A 343 -2.73 -9.81 -22.79
CA VAL A 343 -3.46 -9.68 -21.53
C VAL A 343 -4.73 -8.87 -21.72
N GLU A 344 -4.70 -7.74 -22.44
CA GLU A 344 -5.89 -6.93 -22.72
C GLU A 344 -6.98 -7.73 -23.45
N LYS A 345 -6.60 -8.48 -24.49
CA LYS A 345 -7.52 -9.39 -25.21
C LYS A 345 -8.07 -10.47 -24.29
N MET A 346 -7.24 -11.04 -23.42
CA MET A 346 -7.67 -12.05 -22.46
C MET A 346 -8.62 -11.48 -21.40
N VAL A 347 -8.38 -10.27 -20.91
CA VAL A 347 -9.28 -9.58 -19.97
C VAL A 347 -10.64 -9.40 -20.61
N LEU A 348 -10.69 -8.91 -21.84
CA LEU A 348 -11.93 -8.79 -22.62
C LEU A 348 -12.63 -10.14 -22.78
N ASN A 349 -11.89 -11.19 -23.17
CA ASN A 349 -12.47 -12.53 -23.36
C ASN A 349 -12.92 -13.20 -22.04
N ASN A 350 -12.32 -12.83 -20.91
CA ASN A 350 -12.62 -13.38 -19.61
C ASN A 350 -13.52 -12.47 -18.75
N ILE A 351 -13.96 -11.32 -19.27
CA ILE A 351 -14.74 -10.36 -18.48
C ILE A 351 -16.03 -10.99 -17.96
N ASP A 352 -16.73 -11.78 -18.79
CA ASP A 352 -17.94 -12.51 -18.39
C ASP A 352 -17.67 -13.53 -17.29
N LYS A 353 -16.48 -14.17 -17.31
CA LYS A 353 -16.06 -15.15 -16.30
C LYS A 353 -15.72 -14.44 -14.99
N LEU A 354 -15.02 -13.32 -15.07
CA LEU A 354 -14.71 -12.45 -13.92
C LEU A 354 -16.01 -11.92 -13.31
N GLU A 355 -16.93 -11.41 -14.14
CA GLU A 355 -18.22 -10.92 -13.70
C GLU A 355 -19.05 -12.00 -13.02
N LYS A 356 -19.15 -13.21 -13.60
CA LYS A 356 -19.84 -14.34 -12.97
C LYS A 356 -19.24 -14.72 -11.62
N ARG A 357 -17.91 -14.69 -11.48
CA ARG A 357 -17.22 -14.97 -10.21
C ARG A 357 -17.47 -13.87 -9.18
N LEU A 358 -17.30 -12.61 -9.54
CA LEU A 358 -17.52 -11.47 -8.64
C LEU A 358 -18.98 -11.34 -8.21
N ARG A 359 -19.93 -11.66 -9.09
CA ARG A 359 -21.36 -11.71 -8.74
C ARG A 359 -21.63 -12.71 -7.61
N SER A 360 -20.88 -13.82 -7.54
CA SER A 360 -21.01 -14.78 -6.43
C SER A 360 -20.57 -14.21 -5.07
N SER A 361 -19.63 -13.26 -5.07
CA SER A 361 -19.19 -12.51 -3.90
C SER A 361 -19.89 -11.16 -3.71
N ASN A 362 -20.97 -10.92 -4.48
CA ASN A 362 -21.74 -9.66 -4.48
C ASN A 362 -20.90 -8.41 -4.81
N ASN A 363 -19.86 -8.57 -5.64
CA ASN A 363 -19.06 -7.47 -6.21
C ASN A 363 -19.33 -7.36 -7.71
N ARG A 364 -19.09 -6.19 -8.28
CA ARG A 364 -19.24 -5.94 -9.72
C ARG A 364 -17.95 -5.45 -10.35
N VAL A 365 -17.83 -5.70 -11.64
CA VAL A 365 -16.75 -5.20 -12.51
C VAL A 365 -17.40 -4.67 -13.77
N ASP A 366 -16.80 -3.65 -14.37
CA ASP A 366 -17.23 -3.13 -15.67
C ASP A 366 -16.02 -2.62 -16.45
N TYR A 367 -16.13 -2.64 -17.78
CA TYR A 367 -15.09 -2.27 -18.71
C TYR A 367 -15.55 -1.11 -19.58
N PHE A 368 -14.75 -0.04 -19.62
CA PHE A 368 -15.14 1.21 -20.25
C PHE A 368 -14.41 1.43 -21.57
N GLU A 369 -14.93 2.30 -22.43
CA GLU A 369 -14.28 2.69 -23.68
C GLU A 369 -13.18 3.72 -23.40
N TYR A 370 -13.47 4.72 -22.57
CA TYR A 370 -12.51 5.74 -22.15
C TYR A 370 -12.91 6.40 -20.83
N ALA A 371 -11.95 7.09 -20.21
CA ALA A 371 -12.12 7.97 -19.06
C ALA A 371 -11.89 9.44 -19.44
N ARG A 372 -12.54 10.35 -18.70
CA ARG A 372 -12.20 11.77 -18.67
C ARG A 372 -11.95 12.19 -17.23
N ILE A 373 -10.93 13.02 -17.02
CA ILE A 373 -10.59 13.54 -15.70
C ILE A 373 -11.13 14.96 -15.59
N ASP A 374 -11.83 15.25 -14.51
CA ASP A 374 -12.18 16.59 -14.08
C ASP A 374 -11.42 16.92 -12.79
N PRO A 375 -10.25 17.58 -12.89
CA PRO A 375 -9.44 17.92 -11.73
C PRO A 375 -10.08 19.02 -10.87
N VAL A 376 -10.96 19.86 -11.43
CA VAL A 376 -11.59 20.98 -10.71
C VAL A 376 -12.66 20.45 -9.77
N ASN A 377 -13.52 19.57 -10.27
CA ASN A 377 -14.58 18.96 -9.48
C ASN A 377 -14.11 17.69 -8.75
N HIS A 378 -12.91 17.19 -9.06
CA HIS A 378 -12.30 15.98 -8.49
C HIS A 378 -13.07 14.69 -8.81
N PHE A 379 -13.43 14.53 -10.09
CA PHE A 379 -14.07 13.32 -10.60
C PHE A 379 -13.29 12.70 -11.76
N ILE A 380 -13.45 11.39 -11.91
CA ILE A 380 -13.14 10.66 -13.13
C ILE A 380 -14.45 10.14 -13.69
N GLU A 381 -14.74 10.49 -14.94
CA GLU A 381 -15.91 10.04 -15.66
C GLU A 381 -15.54 8.83 -16.52
N LEU A 382 -16.25 7.72 -16.37
CA LEU A 382 -16.04 6.51 -17.15
C LEU A 382 -17.18 6.31 -18.15
N TYR A 383 -16.84 6.15 -19.43
CA TYR A 383 -17.81 6.08 -20.52
C TYR A 383 -17.82 4.71 -21.19
N ARG A 384 -19.00 4.11 -21.36
CA ARG A 384 -19.19 2.99 -22.30
C ARG A 384 -20.56 3.05 -22.95
N PRO A 385 -20.74 2.48 -24.15
CA PRO A 385 -22.07 2.29 -24.71
C PRO A 385 -22.89 1.32 -23.85
N LEU A 386 -24.22 1.52 -23.83
CA LEU A 386 -25.14 0.52 -23.31
C LEU A 386 -25.09 -0.71 -24.22
N SER A 387 -25.08 -1.91 -23.63
CA SER A 387 -25.20 -3.13 -24.41
C SER A 387 -26.63 -3.30 -24.95
N PRO A 388 -26.82 -3.94 -26.12
CA PRO A 388 -28.16 -4.23 -26.64
C PRO A 388 -29.05 -4.99 -25.65
N MET A 389 -28.44 -5.83 -24.81
CA MET A 389 -29.13 -6.60 -23.77
C MET A 389 -29.70 -5.67 -22.69
N GLU A 390 -28.90 -4.73 -22.16
CA GLU A 390 -29.34 -3.72 -21.19
C GLU A 390 -30.46 -2.81 -21.75
N CYS A 391 -30.42 -2.48 -23.04
CA CYS A 391 -31.48 -1.69 -23.70
C CYS A 391 -32.81 -2.45 -23.83
N SER A 392 -32.78 -3.79 -23.81
CA SER A 392 -33.95 -4.65 -24.02
C SER A 392 -34.64 -5.10 -22.73
N GLU A 393 -34.00 -4.97 -21.56
CA GLU A 393 -34.56 -5.38 -20.28
C GLU A 393 -35.60 -4.39 -19.74
N ILE A 394 -36.76 -4.91 -19.32
CA ILE A 394 -37.82 -4.16 -18.64
C ILE A 394 -38.12 -4.83 -17.29
N PRO A 395 -37.97 -4.14 -16.15
CA PRO A 395 -37.48 -2.77 -16.00
C PRO A 395 -35.99 -2.66 -16.34
N PHE A 396 -35.58 -1.50 -16.86
CA PHE A 396 -34.19 -1.21 -17.19
C PHE A 396 -33.29 -1.46 -15.97
N ARG A 397 -32.24 -2.27 -16.16
CA ARG A 397 -31.26 -2.60 -15.12
C ARG A 397 -29.86 -2.52 -15.72
N PRO A 398 -29.12 -1.43 -15.46
CA PRO A 398 -27.77 -1.33 -15.98
C PRO A 398 -26.89 -2.36 -15.26
N LEU A 399 -26.18 -3.17 -16.06
CA LEU A 399 -25.25 -4.20 -15.61
C LEU A 399 -23.87 -3.56 -15.38
N THR A 400 -23.85 -2.49 -14.59
CA THR A 400 -22.63 -1.76 -14.21
C THR A 400 -22.41 -1.78 -12.70
N LEU A 401 -21.35 -1.11 -12.24
CA LEU A 401 -21.03 -0.87 -10.83
C LEU A 401 -22.14 -0.09 -10.10
N ARG A 402 -22.19 -0.09 -8.77
CA ARG A 402 -23.28 0.53 -8.01
C ARG A 402 -22.90 1.89 -7.43
N GLU A 403 -23.86 2.81 -7.42
CA GLU A 403 -23.75 4.08 -6.70
C GLU A 403 -23.44 3.87 -5.20
N GLY A 404 -22.66 4.79 -4.64
CA GLY A 404 -22.21 4.78 -3.26
C GLY A 404 -21.11 3.76 -2.95
N LYS A 405 -20.74 2.88 -3.90
CA LYS A 405 -19.68 1.88 -3.67
C LYS A 405 -18.28 2.46 -3.90
N PRO A 406 -17.29 2.07 -3.07
CA PRO A 406 -15.90 2.29 -3.39
C PRO A 406 -15.51 1.51 -4.64
N VAL A 407 -14.62 2.08 -5.42
CA VAL A 407 -14.21 1.51 -6.71
C VAL A 407 -12.70 1.68 -6.89
N LEU A 408 -12.09 0.66 -7.47
CA LEU A 408 -10.75 0.72 -8.02
C LEU A 408 -10.87 0.82 -9.54
N VAL A 409 -10.39 1.93 -10.10
CA VAL A 409 -10.26 2.14 -11.54
C VAL A 409 -8.83 1.84 -11.94
N ILE A 410 -8.63 0.87 -12.82
CA ILE A 410 -7.34 0.44 -13.35
C ILE A 410 -7.20 0.99 -14.76
N PHE A 411 -6.16 1.78 -14.99
CA PHE A 411 -5.88 2.40 -16.28
C PHE A 411 -5.07 1.48 -17.18
N ARG A 412 -5.13 1.76 -18.47
CA ARG A 412 -4.41 0.99 -19.48
C ARG A 412 -2.92 1.26 -19.38
N ASP A 413 -2.13 0.18 -19.42
CA ASP A 413 -0.69 0.26 -19.56
C ASP A 413 -0.20 -0.83 -20.52
N LEU A 414 0.37 -0.39 -21.64
CA LEU A 414 0.81 -1.23 -22.76
C LEU A 414 2.11 -2.01 -22.47
N TYR A 415 2.75 -1.79 -21.33
CA TYR A 415 3.99 -2.48 -20.96
C TYR A 415 3.83 -3.40 -19.75
N ILE A 416 2.72 -3.27 -19.01
CA ILE A 416 2.51 -3.96 -17.74
C ILE A 416 1.42 -5.02 -17.88
N ASN A 417 1.82 -6.27 -17.65
CA ASN A 417 0.92 -7.42 -17.75
C ASN A 417 -0.03 -7.54 -16.55
N ASN A 418 0.47 -7.34 -15.33
CA ASN A 418 -0.34 -7.50 -14.13
C ASN A 418 -1.22 -6.27 -13.91
N LEU A 419 -2.55 -6.42 -14.05
CA LEU A 419 -3.51 -5.32 -13.89
C LEU A 419 -3.42 -4.62 -12.53
N LEU A 420 -3.14 -5.38 -11.47
CA LEU A 420 -3.02 -4.83 -10.11
C LEU A 420 -1.72 -4.06 -9.86
N MET A 421 -0.80 -4.09 -10.83
CA MET A 421 0.46 -3.34 -10.83
C MET A 421 0.41 -2.17 -11.82
N ARG A 422 -0.74 -1.91 -12.46
CA ARG A 422 -0.91 -0.74 -13.34
C ARG A 422 -1.27 0.49 -12.54
N LEU A 423 -1.13 1.66 -13.17
CA LEU A 423 -1.66 2.91 -12.64
C LEU A 423 -3.14 2.74 -12.32
N SER A 424 -3.53 3.11 -11.11
CA SER A 424 -4.88 2.91 -10.62
C SER A 424 -5.34 4.05 -9.73
N PHE A 425 -6.66 4.22 -9.64
CA PHE A 425 -7.31 5.24 -8.84
C PHE A 425 -8.35 4.61 -7.92
N HIS A 426 -8.29 4.96 -6.63
CA HIS A 426 -9.28 4.55 -5.65
C HIS A 426 -10.24 5.71 -5.37
N GLY A 427 -11.53 5.49 -5.62
CA GLY A 427 -12.57 6.50 -5.44
C GLY A 427 -13.89 5.91 -4.99
N ARG A 428 -14.95 6.70 -5.13
CA ARG A 428 -16.34 6.28 -4.87
C ARG A 428 -17.20 6.61 -6.08
N ILE A 429 -18.10 5.70 -6.45
CA ILE A 429 -19.10 5.98 -7.48
C ILE A 429 -20.18 6.86 -6.85
N ASP A 430 -20.30 8.11 -7.31
CA ASP A 430 -21.27 9.05 -6.78
C ASP A 430 -22.59 9.00 -7.55
N GLU A 431 -22.51 8.88 -8.87
CA GLU A 431 -23.68 8.95 -9.76
C GLU A 431 -23.46 8.10 -11.01
N ILE A 432 -24.55 7.51 -11.50
CA ILE A 432 -24.60 6.79 -12.77
C ILE A 432 -25.63 7.45 -13.67
N ASN A 433 -25.17 8.01 -14.78
CA ASN A 433 -26.02 8.67 -15.76
C ASN A 433 -26.07 7.91 -17.08
N ILE A 434 -27.15 8.14 -17.82
CA ILE A 434 -27.28 7.69 -19.20
C ILE A 434 -27.37 8.93 -20.07
N ILE A 435 -26.43 9.07 -21.00
CA ILE A 435 -26.39 10.19 -21.94
C ILE A 435 -26.48 9.67 -23.36
N LYS A 436 -27.04 10.48 -24.26
CA LYS A 436 -27.06 10.16 -25.68
C LYS A 436 -25.90 10.86 -26.39
N LYS A 437 -25.02 10.09 -27.04
CA LYS A 437 -23.88 10.61 -27.82
C LYS A 437 -23.82 9.91 -29.17
N ASN A 438 -23.77 10.69 -30.26
CA ASN A 438 -23.72 10.17 -31.63
C ASN A 438 -24.83 9.12 -31.93
N ASN A 439 -26.07 9.40 -31.50
CA ASN A 439 -27.22 8.49 -31.62
C ASN A 439 -27.12 7.14 -30.89
N MET A 440 -26.14 6.97 -30.00
CA MET A 440 -26.04 5.80 -29.11
C MET A 440 -26.19 6.24 -27.65
N ASP A 441 -26.80 5.38 -26.84
CA ASP A 441 -26.90 5.60 -25.40
C ASP A 441 -25.62 5.13 -24.73
N TYR A 442 -25.05 5.98 -23.88
CA TYR A 442 -23.85 5.74 -23.09
C TYR A 442 -24.18 5.76 -21.62
N ILE A 443 -23.58 4.86 -20.87
CA ILE A 443 -23.53 4.95 -19.42
C ILE A 443 -22.30 5.76 -19.03
N VAL A 444 -22.47 6.64 -18.05
CA VAL A 444 -21.43 7.50 -17.51
C VAL A 444 -21.39 7.32 -16.02
N LEU A 445 -20.26 6.83 -15.51
CA LEU A 445 -20.03 6.71 -14.07
C LEU A 445 -19.18 7.88 -13.61
N TYR A 446 -19.65 8.58 -12.58
CA TYR A 446 -18.91 9.63 -11.91
C TYR A 446 -18.19 9.05 -10.70
N VAL A 447 -16.87 8.92 -10.79
CA VAL A 447 -16.03 8.42 -9.71
C VAL A 447 -15.34 9.58 -9.01
N SER A 448 -15.72 9.86 -7.77
CA SER A 448 -15.20 10.99 -7.00
C SER A 448 -13.98 10.64 -6.16
N ALA A 449 -13.21 11.67 -5.80
CA ALA A 449 -12.16 11.62 -4.81
C ALA A 449 -12.67 12.04 -3.40
N PRO A 450 -13.05 11.08 -2.54
CA PRO A 450 -13.68 11.38 -1.25
C PRO A 450 -12.72 12.00 -0.22
N ASN A 451 -11.41 11.92 -0.42
CA ASN A 451 -10.41 12.37 0.54
C ASN A 451 -9.20 13.06 -0.13
N MET A 452 -8.36 13.73 0.68
CA MET A 452 -7.17 14.48 0.22
C MET A 452 -6.22 13.63 -0.64
N ALA A 453 -5.98 12.36 -0.28
CA ALA A 453 -5.08 11.48 -1.04
C ALA A 453 -5.65 11.13 -2.42
N SER A 454 -6.94 10.84 -2.51
CA SER A 454 -7.61 10.65 -3.81
C SER A 454 -7.62 11.94 -4.64
N ARG A 455 -7.75 13.12 -4.03
CA ARG A 455 -7.67 14.40 -4.77
C ARG A 455 -6.28 14.61 -5.36
N LEU A 456 -5.23 14.36 -4.59
CA LEU A 456 -3.86 14.36 -5.09
C LEU A 456 -3.68 13.38 -6.25
N SER A 457 -4.23 12.16 -6.12
CA SER A 457 -4.16 11.14 -7.17
C SER A 457 -4.81 11.61 -8.48
N ILE A 458 -5.93 12.34 -8.41
CA ILE A 458 -6.57 12.96 -9.59
C ILE A 458 -5.64 13.99 -10.24
N LEU A 459 -4.99 14.86 -9.46
CA LEU A 459 -4.08 15.86 -10.01
C LEU A 459 -2.84 15.24 -10.68
N ILE A 460 -2.32 14.15 -10.09
CA ILE A 460 -1.22 13.37 -10.67
C ILE A 460 -1.68 12.73 -11.98
N LEU A 461 -2.83 12.06 -11.98
CA LEU A 461 -3.39 11.41 -13.17
C LEU A 461 -3.71 12.42 -14.29
N ASP A 462 -4.26 13.59 -13.95
CA ASP A 462 -4.48 14.71 -14.88
C ASP A 462 -3.15 15.16 -15.50
N SER A 463 -2.10 15.25 -14.69
CA SER A 463 -0.77 15.60 -15.18
C SER A 463 -0.24 14.55 -16.16
N ILE A 464 -0.34 13.25 -15.86
CA ILE A 464 0.17 12.17 -16.74
C ILE A 464 -0.67 12.08 -18.03
N SER A 465 -2.00 12.10 -17.93
CA SER A 465 -2.91 11.90 -19.06
C SER A 465 -2.89 12.99 -20.12
N LYS A 466 -2.45 14.21 -19.76
CA LYS A 466 -2.24 15.30 -20.74
C LYS A 466 -1.18 14.95 -21.77
N TYR A 467 -0.21 14.10 -21.40
CA TYR A 467 0.89 13.69 -22.26
C TYR A 467 0.62 12.34 -22.91
N ASP A 468 0.19 11.35 -22.13
CA ASP A 468 -0.24 10.05 -22.66
C ASP A 468 -1.74 9.87 -22.46
N LYS A 469 -2.53 10.32 -23.45
CA LYS A 469 -3.98 10.13 -23.44
C LYS A 469 -4.41 8.67 -23.52
N SER A 470 -3.53 7.79 -24.01
CA SER A 470 -3.87 6.37 -24.21
C SER A 470 -4.08 5.63 -22.88
N ILE A 471 -3.56 6.16 -21.76
CA ILE A 471 -3.80 5.59 -20.43
C ILE A 471 -5.28 5.65 -20.02
N LEU A 472 -6.02 6.64 -20.55
CA LEU A 472 -7.44 6.83 -20.26
C LEU A 472 -8.33 6.00 -21.18
N GLU A 473 -7.79 5.35 -22.19
CA GLU A 473 -8.55 4.41 -22.99
C GLU A 473 -8.76 3.12 -22.20
N LYS A 474 -9.92 2.51 -22.38
CA LYS A 474 -10.18 1.15 -21.93
C LYS A 474 -9.95 0.88 -20.43
N PRO A 475 -10.37 1.77 -19.51
CA PRO A 475 -10.18 1.51 -18.09
C PRO A 475 -11.11 0.38 -17.62
N LEU A 476 -10.60 -0.43 -16.70
CA LEU A 476 -11.37 -1.44 -16.00
C LEU A 476 -11.72 -0.89 -14.62
N ALA A 477 -12.98 -0.95 -14.20
CA ALA A 477 -13.36 -0.55 -12.85
C ALA A 477 -14.01 -1.70 -12.10
N ILE A 478 -13.61 -1.89 -10.85
CA ILE A 478 -14.06 -2.99 -9.99
C ILE A 478 -14.50 -2.43 -8.65
N GLU A 479 -15.65 -2.90 -8.17
CA GLU A 479 -16.11 -2.57 -6.82
C GLU A 479 -15.12 -3.15 -5.81
N VAL A 480 -14.67 -2.29 -4.90
CA VAL A 480 -13.84 -2.66 -3.77
C VAL A 480 -14.52 -2.20 -2.49
N ASN A 481 -14.04 -2.69 -1.35
CA ASN A 481 -14.54 -2.27 -0.05
C ASN A 481 -13.59 -1.28 0.61
N VAL A 482 -14.12 -0.43 1.48
CA VAL A 482 -13.30 0.46 2.31
C VAL A 482 -12.58 -0.37 3.37
N ASP A 483 -11.28 -0.19 3.48
CA ASP A 483 -10.49 -0.76 4.57
C ASP A 483 -10.65 0.07 5.86
N LEU A 484 -11.48 -0.43 6.77
CA LEU A 484 -11.62 0.06 8.15
C LEU A 484 -11.02 -0.91 9.18
N THR A 485 -10.26 -1.92 8.72
CA THR A 485 -9.69 -2.99 9.55
C THR A 485 -8.94 -2.43 10.74
N GLN A 486 -8.22 -1.33 10.54
CA GLN A 486 -7.47 -0.68 11.59
C GLN A 486 -8.36 -0.27 12.78
N LEU A 487 -9.49 0.38 12.54
CA LEU A 487 -10.36 0.88 13.62
C LEU A 487 -10.98 -0.26 14.41
N GLU A 488 -11.39 -1.33 13.71
CA GLU A 488 -11.95 -2.54 14.31
C GLU A 488 -10.90 -3.26 15.17
N LEU A 489 -9.68 -3.44 14.66
CA LEU A 489 -8.59 -4.06 15.40
C LEU A 489 -8.12 -3.21 16.59
N GLN A 490 -8.07 -1.88 16.44
CA GLN A 490 -7.74 -0.95 17.53
C GLN A 490 -8.79 -0.99 18.63
N ALA A 491 -10.08 -1.05 18.28
CA ALA A 491 -11.15 -1.20 19.26
C ALA A 491 -11.00 -2.52 20.04
N ILE A 492 -10.75 -3.64 19.34
CA ILE A 492 -10.53 -4.94 19.98
C ILE A 492 -9.26 -4.93 20.85
N ASP A 493 -8.18 -4.28 20.42
CA ASP A 493 -6.95 -4.15 21.21
C ASP A 493 -7.14 -3.31 22.46
N ALA A 494 -7.70 -2.10 22.31
CA ALA A 494 -7.96 -1.19 23.41
C ALA A 494 -8.84 -1.86 24.47
N PHE A 495 -9.91 -2.53 24.05
CA PHE A 495 -10.79 -3.28 24.94
C PHE A 495 -10.07 -4.43 25.65
N HIS A 496 -9.30 -5.23 24.91
CA HIS A 496 -8.55 -6.36 25.46
C HIS A 496 -7.52 -5.90 26.50
N ARG A 497 -6.76 -4.84 26.22
CA ARG A 497 -5.74 -4.29 27.12
C ARG A 497 -6.36 -3.64 28.35
N ALA A 498 -7.35 -2.76 28.16
CA ALA A 498 -8.00 -2.06 29.26
C ALA A 498 -8.63 -3.04 30.26
N THR A 499 -9.25 -4.10 29.76
CA THR A 499 -9.80 -5.19 30.59
C THR A 499 -8.72 -5.88 31.41
N LYS A 500 -7.58 -6.27 30.79
CA LYS A 500 -6.49 -6.95 31.53
C LYS A 500 -5.89 -6.05 32.61
N GLU A 501 -5.76 -4.76 32.33
CA GLU A 501 -5.25 -3.78 33.30
C GLU A 501 -6.22 -3.57 34.48
N LEU A 502 -7.52 -3.42 34.20
CA LEU A 502 -8.55 -3.31 35.24
C LEU A 502 -8.55 -4.51 36.17
N VAL A 503 -8.48 -5.72 35.62
CA VAL A 503 -8.45 -6.95 36.42
C VAL A 503 -7.16 -7.02 37.24
N ARG A 504 -6.00 -6.66 36.67
CA ARG A 504 -4.72 -6.61 37.41
C ARG A 504 -4.77 -5.64 38.60
N ARG A 505 -5.36 -4.46 38.42
CA ARG A 505 -5.48 -3.44 39.48
C ARG A 505 -6.43 -3.87 40.59
N ARG A 506 -7.57 -4.48 40.26
CA ARG A 506 -8.63 -4.79 41.23
C ARG A 506 -8.35 -6.01 42.10
N PHE A 507 -7.62 -7.00 41.58
CA PHE A 507 -7.36 -8.26 42.28
C PHE A 507 -5.91 -8.42 42.77
N GLY A 508 -4.99 -7.52 42.38
CA GLY A 508 -3.57 -7.71 42.63
C GLY A 508 -2.98 -8.87 41.81
N LYS A 509 -1.65 -8.91 41.70
CA LYS A 509 -0.95 -9.86 40.81
C LYS A 509 -1.15 -11.33 41.24
N GLU A 510 -1.17 -11.58 42.54
CA GLU A 510 -1.29 -12.93 43.11
C GLU A 510 -2.72 -13.49 43.04
N ALA A 511 -3.75 -12.69 43.35
CA ALA A 511 -5.13 -13.17 43.23
C ALA A 511 -5.57 -13.27 41.76
N TYR A 512 -4.98 -12.47 40.85
CA TYR A 512 -5.17 -12.65 39.41
C TYR A 512 -4.69 -14.02 38.92
N ASP A 513 -3.51 -14.47 39.35
CA ASP A 513 -2.97 -15.77 38.95
C ASP A 513 -3.77 -16.95 39.54
N VAL A 514 -4.42 -16.76 40.70
CA VAL A 514 -5.36 -17.73 41.29
C VAL A 514 -6.70 -17.74 40.55
N LEU A 515 -7.30 -16.58 40.28
CA LEU A 515 -8.52 -16.45 39.50
C LEU A 515 -8.35 -17.00 38.09
N ARG A 516 -7.20 -16.78 37.45
CA ARG A 516 -6.83 -17.35 36.15
C ARG A 516 -6.88 -18.88 36.12
N LYS A 517 -6.45 -19.54 37.21
CA LYS A 517 -6.53 -21.01 37.34
C LYS A 517 -7.96 -21.49 37.54
N LEU A 518 -8.82 -20.68 38.17
CA LEU A 518 -10.23 -21.01 38.45
C LEU A 518 -11.16 -20.73 37.26
N TYR A 519 -10.91 -19.69 36.45
CA TYR A 519 -11.78 -19.21 35.36
C TYR A 519 -11.77 -20.04 34.06
N LYS A 520 -11.51 -21.35 34.14
CA LYS A 520 -11.85 -22.28 33.03
C LYS A 520 -13.37 -22.36 32.76
N MET A 521 -14.20 -21.85 33.67
CA MET A 521 -15.66 -21.77 33.60
C MET A 521 -16.00 -20.33 34.02
N ASP A 522 -16.45 -19.40 33.18
CA ASP A 522 -17.80 -19.31 32.65
C ASP A 522 -17.80 -18.14 31.61
N LYS A 523 -18.56 -18.28 30.53
CA LYS A 523 -18.56 -17.34 29.39
C LYS A 523 -19.35 -16.06 29.71
N ASP A 524 -20.36 -16.19 30.55
CA ASP A 524 -21.39 -15.16 30.72
C ASP A 524 -21.04 -14.17 31.84
N TYR A 525 -20.32 -14.61 32.87
CA TYR A 525 -19.88 -13.74 33.98
C TYR A 525 -18.91 -12.64 33.53
N LEU A 526 -17.97 -12.98 32.65
CA LEU A 526 -16.97 -12.02 32.17
C LEU A 526 -17.57 -10.98 31.20
N LEU A 527 -18.52 -11.42 30.38
CA LEU A 527 -19.32 -10.55 29.50
C LEU A 527 -20.25 -9.65 30.33
N ALA A 528 -20.96 -10.20 31.31
CA ALA A 528 -21.82 -9.44 32.21
C ALA A 528 -21.02 -8.41 33.01
N TYR A 529 -19.88 -8.79 33.59
CA TYR A 529 -19.04 -7.89 34.39
C TYR A 529 -18.42 -6.75 33.58
N LEU A 530 -18.12 -6.96 32.30
CA LEU A 530 -17.51 -5.95 31.42
C LEU A 530 -18.51 -4.97 30.83
N PHE A 531 -19.74 -5.41 30.54
CA PHE A 531 -20.79 -4.56 29.96
C PHE A 531 -21.71 -3.92 31.00
N LEU A 532 -21.77 -4.43 32.24
CA LEU A 532 -22.60 -3.90 33.33
C LEU A 532 -21.83 -3.01 34.33
N GLY A 533 -20.74 -2.37 33.88
CA GLY A 533 -19.98 -1.43 34.72
C GLY A 533 -20.91 -0.50 35.51
N LYS A 534 -20.78 -0.54 36.85
CA LYS A 534 -21.55 0.21 37.88
C LYS A 534 -23.02 -0.16 38.14
N GLY A 535 -23.52 -1.30 37.67
CA GLY A 535 -24.91 -1.70 37.95
C GLY A 535 -25.17 -2.48 39.26
N TYR A 536 -24.12 -2.88 39.99
CA TYR A 536 -24.22 -3.74 41.19
C TYR A 536 -23.30 -3.26 42.32
N GLU A 537 -23.32 -1.96 42.58
CA GLU A 537 -22.97 -1.43 43.90
C GLU A 537 -24.27 -0.98 44.59
N GLU A 538 -25.06 -1.97 45.02
CA GLU A 538 -25.94 -1.89 46.20
C GLU A 538 -25.69 -3.11 47.08
#